data_AF-A0A0Q1G4W1-F1
#
_entry.id   AF-A0A0Q1G4W1-F1
#
_cell.length_a   1.000
_cell.length_b   1.000
_cell.length_c   1.000
_cell.angle_alpha   90.00
_cell.angle_beta   90.00
_cell.angle_gamma   90.00
#
_symmetry.space_group_name_H-M   'P 1'
#
loop_
_entity.id
_entity.type
_entity.pdbx_description
1 polymer ?
#
loop_
_entity_poly.entity_id
_entity_poly.type
_entity_poly.pdbx_seq_one_letter_code
_entity_poly.pdbx_strand_id
1 'polypeptide(L)'
;MLVMASLLWITVPAGAEEVPDLVGNWTGNGSVVRMGALDHFPEMSSENLTYKDEVSRTLVIEEQKGRRFAGVWISSENPGATEAVLGVIGFDDETLYMVDEDGHFDGRLISDTELELAYREVDPDGMIAAICKYTKA
;
A
#
# COMPACT_ATOMS: atom_id res chain seq x y z
N MET A 1 -22.16 60.06 20.36
CA MET A 1 -21.44 58.92 20.98
C MET A 1 -21.26 57.87 19.89
N LEU A 2 -20.06 57.76 19.31
CA LEU A 2 -19.79 56.84 18.19
C LEU A 2 -19.55 55.44 18.78
N VAL A 3 -20.37 54.45 18.44
CA VAL A 3 -20.15 53.06 18.86
C VAL A 3 -19.23 52.40 17.83
N MET A 4 -17.99 52.13 18.25
CA MET A 4 -16.98 51.48 17.43
C MET A 4 -17.21 49.97 17.51
N ALA A 5 -17.75 49.37 16.44
CA ALA A 5 -17.95 47.93 16.34
C ALA A 5 -16.57 47.25 16.16
N SER A 6 -16.14 46.50 17.17
CA SER A 6 -14.89 45.74 17.13
C SER A 6 -15.14 44.41 16.41
N LEU A 7 -14.50 44.21 15.26
CA LEU A 7 -14.58 42.97 14.50
C LEU A 7 -13.64 41.94 15.15
N LEU A 8 -14.20 40.99 15.90
CA LEU A 8 -13.45 39.83 16.43
C LEU A 8 -13.12 38.87 15.30
N TRP A 9 -11.83 38.70 15.03
CA TRP A 9 -11.32 37.65 14.15
C TRP A 9 -11.30 36.35 14.95
N ILE A 10 -12.20 35.41 14.62
CA ILE A 10 -12.12 34.05 15.12
C ILE A 10 -11.01 33.36 14.32
N THR A 11 -9.85 33.18 14.95
CA THR A 11 -8.82 32.28 14.42
C THR A 11 -9.29 30.85 14.68
N VAL A 12 -9.78 30.18 13.65
CA VAL A 12 -9.96 28.73 13.69
C VAL A 12 -8.55 28.14 13.68
N PRO A 13 -8.11 27.38 14.71
CA PRO A 13 -6.86 26.66 14.61
C PRO A 13 -6.98 25.72 13.41
N ALA A 14 -6.07 25.86 12.45
CA ALA A 14 -5.88 24.82 11.44
C ALA A 14 -5.59 23.53 12.22
N GLY A 15 -6.54 22.58 12.22
CA GLY A 15 -6.29 21.26 12.76
C GLY A 15 -5.07 20.72 12.03
N ALA A 16 -4.04 20.29 12.77
CA ALA A 16 -3.05 19.42 12.17
C ALA A 16 -3.82 18.23 11.62
N GLU A 17 -3.77 18.03 10.30
CA GLU A 17 -4.36 16.86 9.68
C GLU A 17 -3.68 15.64 10.31
N GLU A 18 -4.47 14.83 11.04
CA GLU A 18 -3.93 13.65 11.68
C GLU A 18 -3.49 12.67 10.60
N VAL A 19 -2.25 12.18 10.70
CA VAL A 19 -1.73 11.18 9.77
C VAL A 19 -2.69 9.98 9.77
N PRO A 20 -3.17 9.52 8.60
CA PRO A 20 -4.17 8.46 8.53
C PRO A 20 -3.73 7.18 9.24
N ASP A 21 -4.65 6.53 9.95
CA ASP A 21 -4.39 5.27 10.66
C ASP A 21 -4.62 4.05 9.74
N LEU A 22 -3.52 3.43 9.34
CA LEU A 22 -3.53 2.28 8.44
C LEU A 22 -3.54 0.93 9.19
N VAL A 23 -3.39 0.92 10.53
CA VAL A 23 -3.32 -0.34 11.31
C VAL A 23 -4.58 -1.17 11.08
N GLY A 24 -4.41 -2.44 10.72
CA GLY A 24 -5.52 -3.35 10.45
C GLY A 24 -5.24 -4.38 9.37
N ASN A 25 -6.27 -5.18 9.09
CA ASN A 25 -6.24 -6.20 8.05
C ASN A 25 -6.88 -5.66 6.77
N TRP A 26 -6.17 -5.81 5.66
CA TRP A 26 -6.53 -5.33 4.35
C TRP A 26 -6.59 -6.51 3.38
N THR A 27 -7.72 -6.69 2.71
CA THR A 27 -7.90 -7.76 1.71
C THR A 27 -7.89 -7.17 0.32
N GLY A 28 -6.90 -7.57 -0.47
CA GLY A 28 -6.66 -7.13 -1.83
C GLY A 28 -7.20 -8.09 -2.87
N ASN A 29 -7.75 -7.54 -3.96
CA ASN A 29 -8.02 -8.26 -5.20
C ASN A 29 -7.52 -7.44 -6.40
N GLY A 30 -6.95 -8.11 -7.39
CA GLY A 30 -6.34 -7.42 -8.51
C GLY A 30 -5.87 -8.29 -9.65
N SER A 31 -4.90 -7.79 -10.39
CA SER A 31 -4.29 -8.45 -11.54
C SER A 31 -2.77 -8.35 -11.52
N VAL A 32 -2.12 -9.28 -12.21
CA VAL A 32 -0.67 -9.40 -12.31
C VAL A 32 -0.25 -9.69 -13.75
N VAL A 33 0.87 -9.09 -14.15
CA VAL A 33 1.66 -9.48 -15.30
C VAL A 33 3.05 -9.84 -14.84
N ARG A 34 3.58 -10.96 -15.32
CA ARG A 34 4.93 -11.42 -14.95
C ARG A 34 5.63 -12.09 -16.12
N MET A 35 6.95 -12.06 -16.08
CA MET A 35 7.82 -12.72 -17.06
C MET A 35 9.02 -13.31 -16.35
N GLY A 36 9.41 -14.52 -16.73
CA GLY A 36 10.63 -15.15 -16.26
C GLY A 36 10.55 -15.88 -14.92
N ALA A 37 11.69 -16.34 -14.43
CA ALA A 37 11.81 -17.07 -13.18
C ALA A 37 12.02 -16.05 -12.05
N LEU A 38 11.01 -15.90 -11.19
CA LEU A 38 11.15 -15.17 -9.92
C LEU A 38 11.31 -16.18 -8.80
N ASP A 39 11.81 -15.77 -7.64
CA ASP A 39 12.03 -16.66 -6.50
C ASP A 39 10.75 -17.40 -6.07
N HIS A 40 9.59 -16.74 -6.21
CA HIS A 40 8.28 -17.32 -5.95
C HIS A 40 7.75 -18.24 -7.07
N PHE A 41 8.38 -18.25 -8.25
CA PHE A 41 7.98 -19.00 -9.45
C PHE A 41 9.17 -19.62 -10.20
N PRO A 42 9.98 -20.48 -9.54
CA PRO A 42 11.24 -20.99 -10.09
C PRO A 42 11.06 -21.92 -11.30
N GLU A 43 9.86 -22.46 -11.51
CA GLU A 43 9.54 -23.35 -12.63
C GLU A 43 9.30 -22.62 -13.96
N MET A 44 9.17 -21.28 -13.96
CA MET A 44 8.95 -20.53 -15.19
C MET A 44 10.25 -20.26 -15.94
N SER A 45 10.23 -20.36 -17.28
CA SER A 45 11.37 -19.94 -18.09
C SER A 45 11.39 -18.42 -18.25
N SER A 46 12.57 -17.83 -18.47
CA SER A 46 12.78 -16.39 -18.75
C SER A 46 11.91 -15.82 -19.88
N GLU A 47 11.38 -16.68 -20.77
CA GLU A 47 10.57 -16.30 -21.92
C GLU A 47 9.04 -16.34 -21.65
N ASN A 48 8.61 -16.83 -20.49
CA ASN A 48 7.18 -17.05 -20.20
C ASN A 48 6.49 -15.79 -19.69
N LEU A 49 5.79 -15.08 -20.59
CA LEU A 49 4.88 -13.98 -20.23
C LEU A 49 3.53 -14.53 -19.74
N THR A 50 3.12 -14.16 -18.54
CA THR A 50 1.85 -14.58 -17.91
C THR A 50 1.03 -13.37 -17.51
N TYR A 51 -0.27 -13.39 -17.84
CA TYR A 51 -1.28 -12.47 -17.34
C TYR A 51 -2.26 -13.24 -16.47
N LYS A 52 -2.59 -12.70 -15.30
CA LYS A 52 -3.56 -13.31 -14.39
C LYS A 52 -4.40 -12.24 -13.70
N ASP A 53 -5.71 -12.43 -13.75
CA ASP A 53 -6.69 -11.66 -13.00
C ASP A 53 -7.09 -12.39 -11.72
N GLU A 54 -7.86 -11.71 -10.86
CA GLU A 54 -8.41 -12.27 -9.62
C GLU A 54 -7.32 -12.80 -8.66
N VAL A 55 -6.16 -12.15 -8.62
CA VAL A 55 -5.15 -12.42 -7.59
C VAL A 55 -5.60 -11.80 -6.28
N SER A 56 -5.70 -12.63 -5.24
CA SER A 56 -6.01 -12.18 -3.89
C SER A 56 -4.75 -12.15 -3.03
N ARG A 57 -4.69 -11.13 -2.17
CA ARG A 57 -3.58 -10.82 -1.27
C ARG A 57 -4.11 -10.27 0.04
N THR A 58 -3.39 -10.48 1.13
CA THR A 58 -3.69 -9.87 2.43
C THR A 58 -2.52 -9.02 2.86
N LEU A 59 -2.78 -7.77 3.25
CA LEU A 59 -1.83 -6.91 3.92
C LEU A 59 -2.30 -6.73 5.37
N VAL A 60 -1.44 -7.05 6.33
CA VAL A 60 -1.69 -6.82 7.75
C VAL A 60 -0.74 -5.74 8.21
N ILE A 61 -1.26 -4.55 8.53
CA ILE A 61 -0.45 -3.48 9.12
C ILE A 61 -0.53 -3.64 10.64
N GLU A 62 0.57 -4.07 11.24
CA GLU A 62 0.66 -4.47 12.65
C GLU A 62 0.97 -3.30 13.58
N GLU A 63 1.84 -2.39 13.13
CA GLU A 63 2.18 -1.19 13.88
C GLU A 63 2.34 0.05 13.00
N GLN A 64 1.99 1.21 13.55
CA GLN A 64 2.19 2.51 12.92
C GLN A 64 2.71 3.53 13.95
N LYS A 65 3.72 4.30 13.55
CA LYS A 65 4.38 5.36 14.34
C LYS A 65 4.46 6.64 13.51
N GLY A 66 3.36 7.40 13.49
CA GLY A 66 3.19 8.57 12.63
C GLY A 66 3.10 8.11 11.17
N ARG A 67 3.93 8.71 10.30
CA ARG A 67 3.97 8.41 8.85
C ARG A 67 4.74 7.13 8.48
N ARG A 68 5.01 6.23 9.42
CA ARG A 68 5.80 5.01 9.23
C ARG A 68 5.03 3.83 9.79
N PHE A 69 4.98 2.74 9.06
CA PHE A 69 4.28 1.53 9.49
C PHE A 69 5.05 0.27 9.09
N ALA A 70 4.74 -0.83 9.77
CA ALA A 70 5.30 -2.14 9.50
C ALA A 70 4.20 -3.20 9.60
N GLY A 71 4.40 -4.31 8.89
CA GLY A 71 3.43 -5.38 8.86
C GLY A 71 3.88 -6.53 7.97
N VAL A 72 2.91 -7.27 7.44
CA VAL A 72 3.16 -8.42 6.57
C VAL A 72 2.24 -8.46 5.36
N TRP A 73 2.75 -8.97 4.24
CA TRP A 73 2.00 -9.27 3.03
C TRP A 73 1.93 -10.78 2.80
N ILE A 74 0.76 -11.25 2.39
CA ILE A 74 0.45 -12.68 2.30
C ILE A 74 -0.24 -12.95 0.97
N SER A 75 0.33 -13.86 0.20
CA SER A 75 -0.28 -14.37 -1.02
C SER A 75 -1.36 -15.40 -0.72
N SER A 76 -2.58 -15.23 -1.25
CA SER A 76 -3.62 -16.27 -1.12
C SER A 76 -3.28 -17.56 -1.87
N GLU A 77 -2.37 -17.51 -2.84
CA GLU A 77 -1.88 -18.69 -3.57
C GLU A 77 -0.86 -19.49 -2.76
N ASN A 78 -0.17 -18.83 -1.83
CA ASN A 78 0.75 -19.45 -0.92
C ASN A 78 0.62 -18.83 0.48
N PRO A 79 -0.44 -19.17 1.25
CA PRO A 79 -0.69 -18.56 2.56
C PRO A 79 0.40 -18.82 3.61
N GLY A 80 1.32 -19.76 3.34
CA GLY A 80 2.48 -20.02 4.19
C GLY A 80 3.70 -19.14 3.86
N ALA A 81 3.70 -18.45 2.72
CA ALA A 81 4.67 -17.43 2.38
C ALA A 81 4.15 -16.08 2.88
N THR A 82 4.82 -15.56 3.90
CA THR A 82 4.56 -14.27 4.52
C THR A 82 5.81 -13.42 4.37
N GLU A 83 5.64 -12.26 3.77
CA GLU A 83 6.69 -11.28 3.51
C GLU A 83 6.56 -10.10 4.48
N ALA A 84 7.67 -9.64 5.04
CA ALA A 84 7.69 -8.47 5.89
C ALA A 84 7.55 -7.21 5.05
N VAL A 85 6.67 -6.31 5.46
CA VAL A 85 6.45 -5.03 4.78
C VAL A 85 6.86 -3.88 5.66
N LEU A 86 7.61 -2.95 5.07
CA LEU A 86 7.90 -1.64 5.65
C LEU A 86 7.30 -0.56 4.76
N GLY A 87 6.63 0.42 5.37
CA GLY A 87 5.96 1.47 4.60
C GLY A 87 6.02 2.85 5.24
N VAL A 88 5.85 3.87 4.38
CA VAL A 88 5.72 5.27 4.77
C VAL A 88 4.54 5.93 4.07
N ILE A 89 3.93 6.90 4.75
CA ILE A 89 2.84 7.74 4.25
C ILE A 89 3.45 9.07 3.76
N GLY A 90 3.22 9.39 2.49
CA GLY A 90 3.61 10.65 1.85
C GLY A 90 3.01 11.85 2.58
N PHE A 91 3.62 13.03 2.40
CA PHE A 91 3.16 14.26 3.07
C PHE A 91 1.82 14.81 2.55
N ASP A 92 1.28 14.20 1.50
CA ASP A 92 -0.07 14.42 1.01
C ASP A 92 -1.13 13.60 1.77
N ASP A 93 -0.70 12.77 2.74
CA ASP A 93 -1.57 11.90 3.53
C ASP A 93 -2.36 10.87 2.70
N GLU A 94 -2.03 10.72 1.41
CA GLU A 94 -2.69 9.81 0.48
C GLU A 94 -1.71 8.81 -0.13
N THR A 95 -0.48 9.21 -0.44
CA THR A 95 0.48 8.34 -1.12
C THR A 95 1.16 7.39 -0.14
N LEU A 96 1.32 6.13 -0.52
CA LEU A 96 2.07 5.13 0.24
C LEU A 96 3.30 4.67 -0.54
N TYR A 97 4.44 4.56 0.13
CA TYR A 97 5.64 3.92 -0.41
C TYR A 97 6.02 2.76 0.49
N MET A 98 6.14 1.56 -0.08
CA MET A 98 6.42 0.36 0.70
C MET A 98 7.48 -0.49 0.00
N VAL A 99 8.11 -1.36 0.78
CA VAL A 99 9.03 -2.40 0.32
C VAL A 99 8.74 -3.67 1.10
N ASP A 100 9.03 -4.79 0.46
CA ASP A 100 9.19 -6.11 1.07
C ASP A 100 10.61 -6.64 0.78
N GLU A 101 10.80 -7.95 0.85
CA GLU A 101 12.09 -8.60 0.69
C GLU A 101 12.71 -8.50 -0.71
N ASP A 102 11.89 -8.38 -1.77
CA ASP A 102 12.32 -8.46 -3.17
C ASP A 102 11.78 -7.32 -4.05
N GLY A 103 10.75 -6.62 -3.60
CA GLY A 103 10.03 -5.64 -4.39
C GLY A 103 9.69 -4.36 -3.67
N HIS A 104 8.88 -3.57 -4.37
CA HIS A 104 8.41 -2.28 -3.89
C HIS A 104 6.96 -2.06 -4.28
N PHE A 105 6.26 -1.31 -3.44
CA PHE A 105 4.88 -0.93 -3.66
C PHE A 105 4.75 0.59 -3.73
N ASP A 106 3.96 1.05 -4.68
CA ASP A 106 3.43 2.41 -4.71
C ASP A 106 1.93 2.33 -4.50
N GLY A 107 1.45 3.03 -3.49
CA GLY A 107 0.08 2.96 -3.06
C GLY A 107 -0.61 4.30 -2.99
N ARG A 108 -1.94 4.24 -2.94
CA ARG A 108 -2.79 5.39 -2.66
C ARG A 108 -3.92 4.99 -1.72
N LEU A 109 -4.08 5.77 -0.65
CA LEU A 109 -5.24 5.76 0.22
C LEU A 109 -6.40 6.45 -0.50
N ILE A 110 -7.43 5.69 -0.82
CA ILE A 110 -8.64 6.19 -1.49
C ILE A 110 -9.66 6.65 -0.45
N SER A 111 -9.74 5.95 0.68
CA SER A 111 -10.54 6.28 1.86
C SER A 111 -9.97 5.55 3.07
N ASP A 112 -10.48 5.82 4.27
CA ASP A 112 -10.08 5.13 5.52
C ASP A 112 -10.18 3.60 5.46
N THR A 113 -10.92 3.06 4.48
CA THR A 113 -11.15 1.64 4.29
C THR A 113 -10.75 1.12 2.91
N GLU A 114 -10.16 1.94 2.04
CA GLU A 114 -9.80 1.54 0.67
C GLU A 114 -8.37 1.98 0.28
N LEU A 115 -7.58 1.02 -0.22
CA LEU A 115 -6.25 1.26 -0.80
C LEU A 115 -6.19 0.77 -2.25
N GLU A 116 -5.36 1.41 -3.04
CA GLU A 116 -4.82 0.87 -4.30
C GLU A 116 -3.32 0.67 -4.10
N LEU A 117 -2.78 -0.53 -4.32
CA LEU A 117 -1.33 -0.78 -4.26
C LEU A 117 -0.87 -1.41 -5.58
N ALA A 118 0.21 -0.87 -6.14
CA ALA A 118 0.94 -1.43 -7.26
C ALA A 118 2.26 -2.02 -6.78
N TYR A 119 2.44 -3.33 -6.92
CA TYR A 119 3.67 -4.03 -6.58
C TYR A 119 4.54 -4.23 -7.82
N ARG A 120 5.86 -4.11 -7.66
CA ARG A 120 6.85 -4.26 -8.73
C ARG A 120 8.11 -4.90 -8.18
N GLU A 121 8.63 -5.86 -8.91
CA GLU A 121 9.88 -6.55 -8.62
C GLU A 121 10.59 -6.84 -9.96
N VAL A 122 11.92 -6.70 -9.94
CA VAL A 122 12.79 -6.98 -11.08
C VAL A 122 14.04 -7.69 -10.56
N ASP A 123 14.24 -8.90 -11.06
CA ASP A 123 15.38 -9.75 -10.79
C ASP A 123 16.17 -10.02 -12.08
N PRO A 124 17.39 -10.61 -12.00
CA PRO A 124 18.15 -11.00 -13.18
C PRO A 124 17.39 -11.95 -14.13
N ASP A 125 16.51 -12.78 -13.58
CA ASP A 125 15.84 -13.87 -14.29
C ASP A 125 14.35 -13.63 -14.54
N GLY A 126 13.78 -12.53 -14.03
CA GLY A 126 12.36 -12.24 -14.15
C GLY A 126 11.93 -10.84 -13.72
N MET A 127 10.66 -10.53 -13.95
CA MET A 127 10.01 -9.31 -13.48
C MET A 127 8.52 -9.52 -13.31
N ILE A 128 7.92 -8.73 -12.41
CA ILE A 128 6.49 -8.75 -12.13
C ILE A 128 5.99 -7.34 -11.87
N ALA A 129 4.77 -7.09 -12.33
CA ALA A 129 3.98 -5.93 -11.94
C ALA A 129 2.57 -6.41 -11.58
N ALA A 130 2.07 -5.97 -10.44
CA ALA A 130 0.72 -6.25 -9.99
C ALA A 130 0.03 -4.97 -9.53
N ILE A 131 -1.29 -4.93 -9.62
CA ILE A 131 -2.10 -3.87 -9.03
C ILE A 131 -3.31 -4.48 -8.33
N CYS A 132 -3.57 -4.08 -7.10
CA CYS A 132 -4.65 -4.60 -6.27
C CYS A 132 -5.40 -3.46 -5.59
N LYS A 133 -6.73 -3.60 -5.48
CA LYS A 133 -7.56 -2.79 -4.60
C LYS A 133 -7.77 -3.54 -3.31
N TYR A 134 -7.48 -2.89 -2.18
CA TYR A 134 -7.64 -3.47 -0.85
C TYR A 134 -8.78 -2.80 -0.10
N THR A 135 -9.50 -3.60 0.69
CA THR A 135 -10.48 -3.11 1.65
C THR A 135 -10.10 -3.48 3.07
N LYS A 136 -10.22 -2.54 4.00
CA LYS A 136 -10.02 -2.76 5.43
C LYS A 136 -11.20 -3.54 6.02
N ALA A 137 -10.92 -4.54 6.85
CA ALA A 137 -11.93 -5.30 7.59
C ALA A 137 -12.45 -4.56 8.84
#